data_AF-A0A7T4N5F0-F1
#
_entry.id   AF-A0A7T4N5F0-F1
#
_cell.length_a   1.000
_cell.length_b   1.000
_cell.length_c   1.000
_cell.angle_alpha   90.00
_cell.angle_beta   90.00
_cell.angle_gamma   90.00
#
_symmetry.space_group_name_H-M   'P 1'
#
loop_
_entity.id
_entity.type
_entity.pdbx_description
1 polymer ?
#
loop_
_entity_poly.entity_id
_entity_poly.type
_entity_poly.pdbx_seq_one_letter_code
_entity_poly.pdbx_strand_id
1 'polypeptide(L)'
;MTALLASVRSDDEAFDAARAGAELIDLKEPNAGALGGLSIGDITHIARQLRARYPVKPISATIGDVPADAFDEIAARVIEVSDAGIDYVKVGVARGPAARRCLEQLATLPATVVPVLLCDGGMDDELVSHTASLGFAGVMFDTAGKDGNTLFDHVDVESLARWLRLTRARGAMGGIAGALGWAQLEQIRALAPDVAGFRTALCADGRRSRLDPQRVAQWASALHRPGGDVGAGVGAGAHGGANAARL
;
A
#
# COMPACT_ATOMS: atom_id res chain seq x y z
N MET A 1 -0.25 -13.70 -5.96
CA MET A 1 0.24 -13.52 -4.57
C MET A 1 0.36 -12.02 -4.36
N THR A 2 -0.14 -11.50 -3.24
CA THR A 2 -0.07 -10.06 -2.93
C THR A 2 1.22 -9.75 -2.19
N ALA A 3 2.02 -8.81 -2.71
CA ALA A 3 3.24 -8.36 -2.07
C ALA A 3 2.94 -7.41 -0.89
N LEU A 4 3.67 -7.56 0.22
CA LEU A 4 3.60 -6.65 1.35
C LEU A 4 4.44 -5.40 1.08
N LEU A 5 3.77 -4.24 1.09
CA LEU A 5 4.43 -2.94 1.13
C LEU A 5 4.43 -2.40 2.55
N ALA A 6 5.62 -2.19 3.10
CA ALA A 6 5.82 -1.65 4.44
C ALA A 6 6.25 -0.18 4.37
N SER A 7 5.39 0.72 4.87
CA SER A 7 5.75 2.13 5.00
C SER A 7 6.64 2.36 6.23
N VAL A 8 7.82 2.91 6.02
CA VAL A 8 8.89 3.11 7.02
C VAL A 8 9.36 4.57 7.06
N ARG A 9 9.91 4.97 8.20
CA ARG A 9 10.34 6.35 8.49
C ARG A 9 11.84 6.49 8.73
N SER A 10 12.54 5.38 8.95
CA SER A 10 13.98 5.35 9.24
C SER A 10 14.64 4.13 8.60
N ASP A 11 15.96 4.14 8.57
CA ASP A 11 16.82 3.02 8.17
C ASP A 11 16.60 1.78 9.04
N ASP A 12 16.49 1.96 10.37
CA ASP A 12 16.17 0.87 11.30
C ASP A 12 14.87 0.15 10.94
N GLU A 13 13.79 0.92 10.70
CA GLU A 13 12.50 0.35 10.31
C GLU A 13 12.56 -0.31 8.92
N ALA A 14 13.32 0.29 8.00
CA ALA A 14 13.50 -0.24 6.66
C ALA A 14 14.20 -1.60 6.68
N PHE A 15 15.28 -1.72 7.47
CA PHE A 15 15.97 -2.99 7.66
C PHE A 15 15.13 -4.03 8.37
N ASP A 16 14.38 -3.62 9.39
CA ASP A 16 13.45 -4.49 10.10
C ASP A 16 12.36 -5.03 9.19
N ALA A 17 11.72 -4.16 8.40
CA ALA A 17 10.70 -4.56 7.45
C ALA A 17 11.25 -5.49 6.37
N ALA A 18 12.40 -5.15 5.77
CA ALA A 18 13.03 -5.99 4.74
C ALA A 18 13.40 -7.38 5.27
N ARG A 19 13.97 -7.46 6.48
CA ARG A 19 14.34 -8.72 7.14
C ARG A 19 13.12 -9.55 7.54
N ALA A 20 12.04 -8.90 7.95
CA ALA A 20 10.81 -9.56 8.36
C ALA A 20 9.93 -10.02 7.18
N GLY A 21 10.35 -9.76 5.94
CA GLY A 21 9.72 -10.30 4.74
C GLY A 21 8.87 -9.32 3.95
N ALA A 22 8.95 -8.01 4.19
CA ALA A 22 8.32 -7.04 3.28
C ALA A 22 8.96 -7.10 1.89
N GLU A 23 8.14 -7.27 0.85
CA GLU A 23 8.57 -7.29 -0.54
C GLU A 23 8.93 -5.90 -1.06
N LEU A 24 8.23 -4.86 -0.60
CA LEU A 24 8.44 -3.48 -1.03
C LEU A 24 8.59 -2.55 0.18
N ILE A 25 9.65 -1.74 0.19
CA ILE A 25 9.92 -0.77 1.26
C ILE A 25 9.50 0.62 0.80
N ASP A 26 8.60 1.26 1.55
CA ASP A 26 8.01 2.54 1.19
C ASP A 26 8.43 3.65 2.16
N LEU A 27 9.22 4.60 1.70
CA LEU A 27 9.74 5.70 2.50
C LEU A 27 8.68 6.82 2.58
N LYS A 28 8.13 7.06 3.76
CA LYS A 28 7.15 8.13 3.99
C LYS A 28 7.16 8.66 5.41
N GLU A 29 6.68 9.89 5.60
CA GLU A 29 6.52 10.57 6.88
C GLU A 29 5.03 10.79 7.22
N PRO A 30 4.40 9.88 7.99
CA PRO A 30 3.02 9.99 8.46
C PRO A 30 2.62 11.30 9.15
N ASN A 31 3.58 11.99 9.79
CA ASN A 31 3.31 13.26 10.48
C ASN A 31 3.23 14.43 9.52
N ALA A 32 3.78 14.30 8.31
CA ALA A 32 3.74 15.33 7.27
C ALA A 32 2.52 15.20 6.34
N GLY A 33 1.65 14.22 6.55
CA GLY A 33 0.44 14.06 5.74
C GLY A 33 0.05 12.61 5.45
N ALA A 34 -0.86 12.42 4.50
CA ALA A 34 -1.29 11.11 4.03
C ALA A 34 -0.15 10.39 3.30
N LEU A 35 0.44 11.09 2.33
CA LEU A 35 1.61 10.75 1.53
C LEU A 35 2.78 11.69 1.85
N GLY A 36 2.85 12.20 3.09
CA GLY A 36 3.97 13.01 3.57
C GLY A 36 5.31 12.34 3.24
N GLY A 37 6.25 13.11 2.68
CA GLY A 37 7.57 12.63 2.27
C GLY A 37 8.59 12.82 3.38
N LEU A 38 9.58 11.93 3.45
CA LEU A 38 10.81 12.18 4.22
C LEU A 38 11.64 13.28 3.54
N SER A 39 12.65 13.80 4.25
CA SER A 39 13.61 14.72 3.61
C SER A 39 14.40 14.00 2.52
N ILE A 40 14.83 14.71 1.47
CA ILE A 40 15.66 14.12 0.39
C ILE A 40 16.96 13.51 0.96
N GLY A 41 17.53 14.13 2.00
CA GLY A 41 18.70 13.60 2.70
C GLY A 41 18.44 12.24 3.35
N ASP A 42 17.30 12.10 4.04
CA ASP A 42 16.91 10.83 4.65
C ASP A 42 16.57 9.76 3.61
N ILE A 43 15.85 10.13 2.53
CA ILE A 43 15.54 9.23 1.42
C ILE A 43 16.84 8.68 0.82
N THR A 44 17.78 9.58 0.49
CA THR A 44 19.09 9.20 -0.07
C THR A 44 19.87 8.31 0.89
N HIS A 45 19.88 8.64 2.18
CA HIS A 45 20.56 7.86 3.20
C HIS A 45 19.98 6.44 3.31
N ILE A 46 18.67 6.33 3.52
CA ILE A 46 17.98 5.05 3.69
C ILE A 46 18.10 4.19 2.42
N ALA A 47 17.90 4.78 1.24
CA ALA A 47 18.02 4.05 -0.03
C ALA A 47 19.43 3.47 -0.21
N ARG A 48 20.49 4.24 0.06
CA ARG A 48 21.87 3.75 -0.01
C ARG A 48 22.13 2.61 0.97
N GLN A 49 21.66 2.74 2.21
CA GLN A 49 21.82 1.73 3.25
C GLN A 49 21.08 0.42 2.90
N LEU A 50 19.83 0.54 2.43
CA LEU A 50 19.06 -0.61 1.96
C LEU A 50 19.72 -1.30 0.77
N ARG A 51 20.16 -0.54 -0.23
CA ARG A 51 20.81 -1.09 -1.43
C ARG A 51 22.10 -1.84 -1.12
N ALA A 52 22.87 -1.38 -0.14
CA ALA A 52 24.10 -2.06 0.28
C ALA A 52 23.84 -3.47 0.83
N ARG A 53 22.65 -3.71 1.42
CA ARG A 53 22.29 -4.99 2.05
C ARG A 53 21.30 -5.82 1.24
N TYR A 54 20.41 -5.18 0.50
CA TYR A 54 19.35 -5.77 -0.31
C TYR A 54 19.33 -5.13 -1.71
N PRO A 55 20.30 -5.46 -2.58
CA PRO A 55 20.54 -4.73 -3.83
C PRO A 55 19.31 -4.65 -4.75
N VAL A 56 18.49 -5.69 -4.77
CA VAL A 56 17.32 -5.81 -5.67
C VAL A 56 15.97 -5.57 -4.98
N LYS A 57 15.94 -5.14 -3.71
CA LYS A 57 14.69 -4.92 -2.98
C LYS A 57 14.00 -3.67 -3.53
N PRO A 58 12.74 -3.74 -3.99
CA PRO A 58 12.04 -2.55 -4.46
C PRO A 58 11.85 -1.50 -3.37
N ILE A 59 12.15 -0.24 -3.69
CA ILE A 59 12.01 0.92 -2.81
C ILE A 59 11.09 1.93 -3.48
N SER A 60 10.00 2.31 -2.81
CA SER A 60 9.18 3.46 -3.18
C SER A 60 9.37 4.60 -2.19
N ALA A 61 9.07 5.82 -2.61
CA ALA A 61 9.01 6.98 -1.73
C ALA A 61 7.93 7.94 -2.21
N THR A 62 7.27 8.60 -1.26
CA THR A 62 6.29 9.64 -1.60
C THR A 62 6.97 11.00 -1.76
N ILE A 63 6.45 11.83 -2.67
CA ILE A 63 6.96 13.20 -2.82
C ILE A 63 6.48 14.16 -1.73
N GLY A 64 5.52 13.75 -0.89
CA GLY A 64 4.77 14.64 -0.01
C GLY A 64 3.35 14.91 -0.51
N ASP A 65 2.52 15.48 0.36
CA ASP A 65 1.19 15.95 -0.02
C ASP A 65 1.34 17.30 -0.76
N VAL A 66 1.01 17.32 -2.05
CA VAL A 66 1.10 18.50 -2.93
C VAL A 66 -0.23 18.64 -3.69
N PRO A 67 -0.80 19.84 -3.84
CA PRO A 67 -2.00 20.06 -4.65
C PRO A 67 -1.82 19.60 -6.09
N ALA A 68 -2.85 18.96 -6.68
CA ALA A 68 -2.77 18.38 -8.02
C ALA A 68 -2.55 19.40 -9.16
N ASP A 69 -2.77 20.70 -8.90
CA ASP A 69 -2.51 21.80 -9.82
C ASP A 69 -1.14 22.48 -9.64
N ALA A 70 -0.36 22.10 -8.62
CA ALA A 70 1.00 22.58 -8.40
C ALA A 70 2.00 21.81 -9.29
N PHE A 71 1.78 21.87 -10.59
CA PHE A 71 2.47 21.10 -11.62
C PHE A 71 3.99 21.17 -11.54
N ASP A 72 4.57 22.37 -11.45
CA ASP A 72 6.02 22.57 -11.43
C ASP A 72 6.65 22.03 -10.13
N GLU A 73 5.96 22.19 -9.00
CA GLU A 73 6.40 21.65 -7.71
C GLU A 73 6.38 20.11 -7.73
N ILE A 74 5.30 19.50 -8.23
CA ILE A 74 5.21 18.05 -8.38
C ILE A 74 6.36 17.53 -9.25
N ALA A 75 6.60 18.15 -10.40
CA ALA A 75 7.67 17.73 -11.31
C ALA A 75 9.05 17.82 -10.64
N ALA A 76 9.35 18.94 -9.97
CA ALA A 76 10.61 19.12 -9.26
C ALA A 76 10.81 18.05 -8.18
N ARG A 77 9.80 17.82 -7.33
CA ARG A 77 9.89 16.84 -6.24
C ARG A 77 9.95 15.40 -6.73
N VAL A 78 9.29 15.07 -7.85
CA VAL A 78 9.41 13.74 -8.47
C VAL A 78 10.85 13.48 -8.92
N ILE A 79 11.49 14.47 -9.56
CA ILE A 79 12.88 14.35 -10.01
C ILE A 79 13.81 14.20 -8.80
N GLU A 80 13.69 15.05 -7.78
CA GLU A 80 14.52 14.98 -6.57
C GLU A 80 14.41 13.62 -5.85
N VAL A 81 13.19 13.08 -5.72
CA VAL A 81 12.97 11.77 -5.09
C VAL A 81 13.50 10.64 -5.96
N SER A 82 13.34 10.73 -7.28
CA SER A 82 13.89 9.74 -8.22
C SER A 82 15.42 9.69 -8.14
N ASP A 83 16.09 10.85 -8.17
CA ASP A 83 17.54 10.99 -8.12
C ASP A 83 18.15 10.50 -6.79
N ALA A 84 17.34 10.40 -5.73
CA ALA A 84 17.73 9.82 -4.44
C ALA A 84 17.86 8.28 -4.46
N GLY A 85 17.61 7.63 -5.61
CA GLY A 85 17.80 6.18 -5.80
C GLY A 85 16.55 5.34 -5.54
N ILE A 86 15.37 5.91 -5.80
CA ILE A 86 14.06 5.29 -5.59
C ILE A 86 13.54 4.64 -6.87
N ASP A 87 12.98 3.43 -6.77
CA ASP A 87 12.46 2.71 -7.94
C ASP A 87 11.08 3.19 -8.34
N TYR A 88 10.25 3.57 -7.36
CA TYR A 88 8.86 4.01 -7.57
C TYR A 88 8.57 5.30 -6.83
N VAL A 89 8.34 6.38 -7.56
CA VAL A 89 8.01 7.69 -6.98
C VAL A 89 6.49 7.81 -6.87
N LYS A 90 5.97 7.95 -5.64
CA LYS A 90 4.53 8.01 -5.38
C LYS A 90 4.04 9.44 -5.30
N VAL A 91 2.95 9.72 -6.03
CA VAL A 91 2.31 11.04 -6.07
C VAL A 91 0.81 10.89 -5.79
N GLY A 92 0.31 11.64 -4.82
CA GLY A 92 -1.10 11.66 -4.48
C GLY A 92 -1.92 12.42 -5.52
N VAL A 93 -3.02 11.83 -5.98
CA VAL A 93 -3.97 12.47 -6.89
C VAL A 93 -5.38 12.26 -6.34
N ALA A 94 -5.98 13.32 -5.83
CA ALA A 94 -7.38 13.35 -5.46
C ALA A 94 -8.24 13.67 -6.69
N ARG A 95 -9.49 13.19 -6.69
CA ARG A 95 -10.47 13.58 -7.71
C ARG A 95 -10.70 15.09 -7.68
N GLY A 96 -10.67 15.73 -8.85
CA GLY A 96 -10.91 17.16 -8.96
C GLY A 96 -10.57 17.71 -10.36
N PRO A 97 -10.78 19.01 -10.60
CA PRO A 97 -10.60 19.62 -11.92
C PRO A 97 -9.20 19.46 -12.51
N ALA A 98 -8.17 19.42 -11.66
CA ALA A 98 -6.78 19.27 -12.07
C ALA A 98 -6.31 17.81 -12.21
N ALA A 99 -7.07 16.83 -11.71
CA ALA A 99 -6.61 15.45 -11.56
C ALA A 99 -6.16 14.82 -12.88
N ARG A 100 -6.97 15.00 -13.94
CA ARG A 100 -6.67 14.47 -15.27
C ARG A 100 -5.36 15.04 -15.82
N ARG A 101 -5.21 16.36 -15.80
CA ARG A 101 -4.00 17.05 -16.28
C ARG A 101 -2.77 16.68 -15.44
N CYS A 102 -2.94 16.55 -14.12
CA CYS A 102 -1.89 16.09 -13.22
C CYS A 102 -1.36 14.72 -13.67
N LEU A 103 -2.26 13.75 -13.89
CA LEU A 103 -1.88 12.41 -14.35
C LEU A 103 -1.21 12.42 -15.72
N GLU A 104 -1.73 13.18 -16.68
CA GLU A 104 -1.12 13.34 -18.01
C GLU A 104 0.32 13.88 -17.90
N GLN A 105 0.57 14.83 -16.99
CA GLN A 105 1.92 15.33 -16.74
C GLN A 105 2.80 14.31 -16.03
N LEU A 106 2.29 13.60 -15.01
CA LEU A 106 3.06 12.57 -14.32
C LEU A 106 3.59 11.49 -15.28
N ALA A 107 2.81 11.16 -16.30
CA ALA A 107 3.16 10.18 -17.31
C ALA A 107 4.31 10.62 -18.25
N THR A 108 4.66 11.91 -18.29
CA THR A 108 5.76 12.44 -19.11
C THR A 108 7.06 12.64 -18.35
N LEU A 109 7.05 12.48 -17.02
CA LEU A 109 8.23 12.69 -16.19
C LEU A 109 9.26 11.58 -16.38
N PRO A 110 10.58 11.89 -16.29
CA PRO A 110 11.65 10.91 -16.46
C PRO A 110 11.89 10.06 -15.19
N ALA A 111 10.80 9.58 -14.58
CA ALA A 111 10.82 8.77 -13.37
C ALA A 111 9.72 7.70 -13.45
N THR A 112 9.90 6.59 -12.74
CA THR A 112 8.85 5.57 -12.63
C THR A 112 7.81 6.02 -11.60
N VAL A 113 6.86 6.84 -12.04
CA VAL A 113 5.81 7.36 -11.17
C VAL A 113 4.71 6.31 -10.93
N VAL A 114 4.27 6.21 -9.67
CA VAL A 114 3.08 5.46 -9.25
C VAL A 114 2.05 6.48 -8.74
N PRO A 115 1.02 6.84 -9.53
CA PRO A 115 -0.08 7.64 -9.02
C PRO A 115 -0.81 6.90 -7.90
N VAL A 116 -1.02 7.61 -6.80
CA VAL A 116 -1.81 7.17 -5.65
C VAL A 116 -3.15 7.90 -5.70
N LEU A 117 -4.19 7.21 -6.17
CA LEU A 117 -5.54 7.73 -6.26
C LEU A 117 -6.16 7.76 -4.86
N LEU A 118 -6.42 8.97 -4.35
CA LEU A 118 -6.98 9.21 -3.01
C LEU A 118 -8.50 9.12 -3.06
N CYS A 119 -9.06 8.06 -2.47
CA CYS A 119 -10.45 7.65 -2.69
C CYS A 119 -11.47 8.22 -1.69
N ASP A 120 -11.02 8.82 -0.59
CA ASP A 120 -11.87 9.33 0.49
C ASP A 120 -12.73 10.53 0.09
N GLY A 121 -12.30 11.32 -0.90
CA GLY A 121 -13.10 12.37 -1.54
C GLY A 121 -14.02 11.87 -2.67
N GLY A 122 -14.13 10.56 -2.84
CA GLY A 122 -14.78 9.90 -3.97
C GLY A 122 -13.82 9.68 -5.15
N MET A 123 -14.08 8.62 -5.92
CA MET A 123 -13.33 8.24 -7.12
C MET A 123 -14.29 7.66 -8.14
N ASP A 124 -14.03 7.88 -9.43
CA ASP A 124 -14.91 7.43 -10.51
C ASP A 124 -14.16 6.60 -11.57
N ASP A 125 -14.92 5.77 -12.28
CA ASP A 125 -14.41 4.85 -13.30
C ASP A 125 -13.68 5.58 -14.44
N GLU A 126 -14.08 6.80 -14.76
CA GLU A 126 -13.50 7.58 -15.87
C GLU A 126 -12.06 7.95 -15.55
N LEU A 127 -11.81 8.53 -14.37
CA LEU A 127 -10.46 8.93 -13.95
C LEU A 127 -9.54 7.72 -13.79
N VAL A 128 -10.05 6.61 -13.23
CA VAL A 128 -9.26 5.37 -13.09
C VAL A 128 -8.91 4.77 -14.45
N SER A 129 -9.88 4.71 -15.37
CA SER A 129 -9.66 4.20 -16.72
C SER A 129 -8.67 5.06 -17.50
N HIS A 130 -8.77 6.38 -17.36
CA HIS A 130 -7.80 7.30 -17.93
C HIS A 130 -6.40 7.08 -17.35
N THR A 131 -6.27 6.99 -16.02
CA THR A 131 -4.99 6.68 -15.34
C THR A 131 -4.35 5.40 -15.87
N ALA A 132 -5.13 4.31 -15.97
CA ALA A 132 -4.65 3.03 -16.48
C ALA A 132 -4.21 3.10 -17.96
N SER A 133 -4.72 4.07 -18.73
CA SER A 133 -4.33 4.28 -20.13
C SER A 133 -3.00 4.98 -20.34
N LEU A 134 -2.45 5.62 -19.30
CA LEU A 134 -1.25 6.46 -19.37
C LEU A 134 0.07 5.69 -19.23
N GLY A 135 0.02 4.37 -19.06
CA GLY A 135 1.22 3.51 -19.12
C GLY A 135 2.11 3.53 -17.88
N PHE A 136 1.58 3.90 -16.71
CA PHE A 136 2.31 3.81 -15.45
C PHE A 136 2.72 2.37 -15.11
N ALA A 137 3.84 2.19 -14.40
CA ALA A 137 4.27 0.88 -13.91
C ALA A 137 3.35 0.31 -12.81
N GLY A 138 2.63 1.18 -12.11
CA GLY A 138 1.63 0.80 -11.12
C GLY A 138 0.67 1.93 -10.80
N VAL A 139 -0.49 1.58 -10.25
CA VAL A 139 -1.50 2.51 -9.72
C VAL A 139 -1.90 2.03 -8.33
N MET A 140 -1.94 2.94 -7.36
CA MET A 140 -2.29 2.63 -5.98
C MET A 140 -3.58 3.33 -5.58
N PHE A 141 -4.47 2.62 -4.88
CA PHE A 141 -5.68 3.18 -4.27
C PHE A 141 -5.45 3.33 -2.77
N ASP A 142 -5.59 4.54 -2.23
CA ASP A 142 -5.31 4.87 -0.82
C ASP A 142 -6.33 5.91 -0.31
N THR A 143 -6.25 6.27 0.96
CA THR A 143 -7.08 7.30 1.60
C THR A 143 -6.19 8.44 2.10
N ALA A 144 -6.62 9.70 1.90
CA ALA A 144 -5.93 10.84 2.49
C ALA A 144 -6.32 11.07 3.96
N GLY A 145 -7.59 10.83 4.27
CA GLY A 145 -8.23 11.03 5.56
C GLY A 145 -7.58 10.26 6.72
N LYS A 146 -7.78 10.82 7.92
CA LYS A 146 -7.40 10.22 9.22
C LYS A 146 -8.64 10.07 10.11
N ASP A 147 -9.78 9.80 9.50
CA ASP A 147 -11.09 9.62 10.12
C ASP A 147 -11.26 8.23 10.77
N GLY A 148 -10.29 7.34 10.59
CA GLY A 148 -10.32 5.97 11.11
C GLY A 148 -10.99 4.97 10.16
N ASN A 149 -11.46 5.44 9.01
CA ASN A 149 -12.02 4.62 7.96
C ASN A 149 -10.92 3.99 7.11
N THR A 150 -11.23 2.85 6.53
CA THR A 150 -10.38 2.10 5.61
C THR A 150 -10.77 2.40 4.17
N LEU A 151 -9.94 2.00 3.21
CA LEU A 151 -10.28 2.09 1.79
C LEU A 151 -11.63 1.43 1.46
N PHE A 152 -11.96 0.33 2.15
CA PHE A 152 -13.20 -0.43 1.95
C PHE A 152 -14.46 0.28 2.48
N ASP A 153 -14.30 1.33 3.28
CA ASP A 153 -15.40 2.17 3.74
C ASP A 153 -15.71 3.29 2.73
N HIS A 154 -14.76 3.63 1.85
CA HIS A 154 -14.90 4.67 0.83
C HIS A 154 -15.23 4.10 -0.56
N VAL A 155 -14.79 2.87 -0.84
CA VAL A 155 -14.95 2.23 -2.15
C VAL A 155 -15.48 0.82 -1.95
N ASP A 156 -16.56 0.49 -2.65
CA ASP A 156 -17.11 -0.86 -2.62
C ASP A 156 -16.16 -1.87 -3.31
N VAL A 157 -16.26 -3.12 -2.88
CA VAL A 157 -15.36 -4.20 -3.32
C VAL A 157 -15.47 -4.45 -4.83
N GLU A 158 -16.65 -4.26 -5.44
CA GLU A 158 -16.86 -4.51 -6.87
C GLU A 158 -16.14 -3.46 -7.72
N SER A 159 -16.26 -2.18 -7.35
CA SER A 159 -15.54 -1.09 -7.99
C SER A 159 -14.03 -1.27 -7.87
N LEU A 160 -13.53 -1.58 -6.67
CA LEU A 160 -12.11 -1.80 -6.45
C LEU A 160 -11.59 -3.02 -7.24
N ALA A 161 -12.36 -4.12 -7.31
CA ALA A 161 -12.04 -5.28 -8.14
C ALA A 161 -11.99 -4.95 -9.63
N ARG A 162 -12.94 -4.13 -10.12
CA ARG A 162 -12.96 -3.65 -11.50
C ARG A 162 -11.72 -2.81 -11.81
N TRP A 163 -11.37 -1.88 -10.93
CA TRP A 163 -10.20 -1.01 -11.09
C TRP A 163 -8.88 -1.78 -11.08
N LEU A 164 -8.69 -2.70 -10.12
CA LEU A 164 -7.49 -3.54 -10.06
C LEU A 164 -7.34 -4.42 -11.32
N ARG A 165 -8.44 -4.98 -11.84
CA ARG A 165 -8.42 -5.73 -13.10
C ARG A 165 -8.07 -4.84 -14.29
N LEU A 166 -8.62 -3.63 -14.35
CA LEU A 166 -8.36 -2.67 -15.42
C LEU A 166 -6.88 -2.27 -15.44
N THR A 167 -6.30 -1.93 -14.29
CA THR A 167 -4.87 -1.61 -14.15
C THR A 167 -4.00 -2.77 -14.63
N ARG A 168 -4.28 -4.00 -14.18
CA ARG A 168 -3.56 -5.22 -14.62
C ARG A 168 -3.69 -5.50 -16.11
N ALA A 169 -4.88 -5.30 -16.69
CA ALA A 169 -5.10 -5.49 -18.12
C ALA A 169 -4.30 -4.50 -18.99
N ARG A 170 -3.82 -3.40 -18.42
CA ARG A 170 -2.91 -2.43 -19.06
C ARG A 170 -1.43 -2.68 -18.77
N GLY A 171 -1.11 -3.79 -18.09
CA GLY A 171 0.27 -4.19 -17.77
C GLY A 171 0.86 -3.51 -16.53
N ALA A 172 0.06 -2.75 -15.78
CA ALA A 172 0.49 -2.06 -14.57
C ALA A 172 0.16 -2.88 -13.31
N MET A 173 0.96 -2.70 -12.26
CA MET A 173 0.65 -3.25 -10.92
C MET A 173 -0.52 -2.50 -10.29
N GLY A 174 -1.49 -3.22 -9.73
CA GLY A 174 -2.58 -2.66 -8.93
C GLY A 174 -2.30 -2.80 -7.43
N GLY A 175 -2.23 -1.68 -6.71
CA GLY A 175 -1.98 -1.65 -5.28
C GLY A 175 -3.12 -1.06 -4.46
N ILE A 176 -3.28 -1.49 -3.20
CA ILE A 176 -4.23 -0.90 -2.24
C ILE A 176 -3.53 -0.54 -0.92
N ALA A 177 -3.96 0.55 -0.29
CA ALA A 177 -3.65 0.92 1.09
C ALA A 177 -4.90 1.54 1.74
N GLY A 178 -4.75 2.48 2.67
CA GLY A 178 -5.89 3.12 3.35
C GLY A 178 -6.32 2.39 4.61
N ALA A 179 -5.63 2.68 5.72
CA ALA A 179 -5.89 2.17 7.07
C ALA A 179 -6.16 0.65 7.19
N LEU A 180 -5.59 -0.16 6.29
CA LEU A 180 -5.79 -1.61 6.26
C LEU A 180 -5.34 -2.29 7.57
N GLY A 181 -6.12 -3.27 8.01
CA GLY A 181 -5.85 -4.07 9.20
C GLY A 181 -6.39 -5.50 9.07
N TRP A 182 -6.30 -6.28 10.16
CA TRP A 182 -6.65 -7.71 10.15
C TRP A 182 -8.10 -7.97 9.75
N ALA A 183 -9.01 -7.05 10.05
CA ALA A 183 -10.41 -7.13 9.65
C ALA A 183 -10.60 -7.14 8.12
N GLN A 184 -9.69 -6.50 7.39
CA GLN A 184 -9.72 -6.42 5.92
C GLN A 184 -8.96 -7.56 5.23
N LEU A 185 -8.31 -8.47 5.97
CA LEU A 185 -7.44 -9.51 5.37
C LEU A 185 -8.16 -10.34 4.30
N GLU A 186 -9.39 -10.79 4.58
CA GLU A 186 -10.16 -11.61 3.62
C GLU A 186 -10.60 -10.80 2.41
N GLN A 187 -10.92 -9.52 2.56
CA GLN A 187 -11.21 -8.63 1.42
C GLN A 187 -9.96 -8.40 0.57
N ILE A 188 -8.80 -8.20 1.19
CA ILE A 188 -7.51 -8.06 0.48
C ILE A 188 -7.20 -9.34 -0.32
N ARG A 189 -7.36 -10.52 0.30
CA ARG A 189 -7.15 -11.81 -0.37
C ARG A 189 -8.12 -12.04 -1.53
N ALA A 190 -9.38 -11.70 -1.35
CA ALA A 190 -10.41 -11.84 -2.39
C ALA A 190 -10.12 -10.95 -3.61
N LEU A 191 -9.64 -9.72 -3.38
CA LEU A 191 -9.27 -8.79 -4.45
C LEU A 191 -7.96 -9.16 -5.15
N ALA A 192 -7.06 -9.85 -4.44
CA ALA A 192 -5.73 -10.24 -4.90
C ALA A 192 -4.98 -9.09 -5.61
N PRO A 193 -4.80 -7.91 -4.96
CA PRO A 193 -3.98 -6.85 -5.51
C PRO A 193 -2.53 -7.33 -5.65
N ASP A 194 -1.77 -6.72 -6.55
CA ASP A 194 -0.35 -7.02 -6.71
C ASP A 194 0.42 -6.57 -5.46
N VAL A 195 0.01 -5.45 -4.85
CA VAL A 195 0.63 -4.87 -3.66
C VAL A 195 -0.42 -4.44 -2.63
N ALA A 196 -0.20 -4.73 -1.34
CA ALA A 196 -0.98 -4.17 -0.24
C ALA A 196 -0.08 -3.39 0.73
N GLY A 197 -0.40 -2.12 0.96
CA GLY A 197 0.41 -1.18 1.72
C GLY A 197 -0.06 -0.98 3.17
N PHE A 198 0.88 -1.06 4.10
CA PHE A 198 0.58 -0.96 5.53
C PHE A 198 1.57 -0.03 6.25
N ARG A 199 1.02 0.71 7.23
CA ARG A 199 1.81 1.38 8.27
C ARG A 199 1.28 1.02 9.65
N THR A 200 0.05 1.44 9.96
CA THR A 200 -0.56 1.26 11.28
C THR A 200 -0.55 -0.18 11.75
N ALA A 201 -0.94 -1.12 10.86
CA ALA A 201 -0.99 -2.54 11.19
C ALA A 201 0.39 -3.18 11.47
N LEU A 202 1.48 -2.53 11.03
CA LEU A 202 2.85 -2.97 11.24
C LEU A 202 3.48 -2.36 12.50
N CYS A 203 2.82 -1.40 13.15
CA CYS A 203 3.34 -0.70 14.32
C CYS A 203 2.69 -1.23 15.61
N ALA A 204 3.41 -1.20 16.73
CA ALA A 204 2.90 -1.67 18.02
C ALA A 204 1.81 -0.75 18.59
N ASP A 205 2.07 0.56 18.58
CA ASP A 205 1.25 1.60 19.21
C ASP A 205 0.79 2.64 18.17
N GLY A 206 0.17 2.15 17.10
CA GLY A 206 -0.39 2.98 16.02
C GLY A 206 0.66 3.58 15.07
N ARG A 207 0.17 4.28 14.04
CA ARG A 207 0.91 4.71 12.82
C ARG A 207 2.22 5.45 13.07
N ARG A 208 2.33 6.18 14.19
CA ARG A 208 3.48 7.05 14.52
C ARG A 208 4.56 6.33 15.33
N SER A 209 4.20 5.23 15.99
CA SER A 209 5.16 4.41 16.74
C SER A 209 6.11 3.69 15.79
N ARG A 210 7.18 3.13 16.35
CA ARG A 210 8.15 2.33 15.60
C ARG A 210 7.46 1.09 15.02
N LEU A 211 7.86 0.72 13.81
CA LEU A 211 7.48 -0.54 13.20
C LEU A 211 7.96 -1.73 14.07
N ASP A 212 7.10 -2.75 14.17
CA ASP A 212 7.35 -4.01 14.87
C ASP A 212 7.65 -5.12 13.84
N PRO A 213 8.88 -5.65 13.80
CA PRO A 213 9.27 -6.71 12.85
C PRO A 213 8.39 -7.95 12.94
N GLN A 214 7.88 -8.29 14.12
CA GLN A 214 7.03 -9.46 14.30
C GLN A 214 5.68 -9.28 13.59
N ARG A 215 5.12 -8.07 13.63
CA ARG A 215 3.88 -7.74 12.91
C ARG A 215 4.08 -7.77 11.40
N VAL A 216 5.24 -7.30 10.91
CA VAL A 216 5.60 -7.42 9.49
C VAL A 216 5.62 -8.89 9.06
N ALA A 217 6.32 -9.75 9.81
CA ALA A 217 6.40 -11.17 9.49
C ALA A 217 5.02 -11.86 9.52
N GLN A 218 4.16 -11.48 10.46
CA GLN A 218 2.77 -11.97 10.52
C GLN A 218 1.97 -11.57 9.27
N TRP A 219 2.06 -10.31 8.83
CA TRP A 219 1.39 -9.84 7.64
C TRP A 219 1.92 -10.48 6.36
N ALA A 220 3.25 -10.58 6.21
CA ALA A 220 3.86 -11.25 5.07
C ALA A 220 3.38 -12.71 4.99
N SER A 221 3.40 -13.45 6.11
CA SER A 221 2.88 -14.82 6.16
C SER A 221 1.39 -14.90 5.85
N ALA A 222 0.58 -13.94 6.30
CA ALA A 222 -0.86 -13.94 6.07
C ALA A 222 -1.20 -13.68 4.60
N LEU A 223 -0.51 -12.76 3.93
CA LEU A 223 -0.73 -12.44 2.51
C LEU A 223 -0.28 -13.57 1.57
N HIS A 224 0.70 -14.38 1.97
CA HIS A 224 1.20 -15.50 1.17
C HIS A 224 0.42 -16.79 1.31
N ARG A 225 -0.36 -16.95 2.38
CA ARG A 225 -1.23 -18.12 2.53
C ARG A 225 -2.42 -17.99 1.58
N PRO A 226 -2.72 -19.00 0.74
CA PRO A 226 -3.96 -19.02 -0.01
C PRO A 226 -5.13 -18.94 0.98
N GLY A 227 -6.19 -18.20 0.61
CA GLY A 227 -7.42 -18.14 1.39
C GLY A 227 -7.89 -19.56 1.66
N GLY A 228 -7.86 -19.96 2.93
CA GLY A 228 -8.26 -21.29 3.33
C GLY A 228 -9.77 -21.40 3.30
N ASP A 229 -10.26 -22.32 2.48
CA ASP A 229 -11.57 -22.94 2.58
C ASP A 229 -11.92 -23.16 4.06
N VAL A 230 -13.13 -22.78 4.47
CA VAL A 230 -13.63 -23.03 5.82
C VAL A 230 -13.88 -24.53 5.95
N GLY A 231 -12.80 -25.28 6.15
CA GLY A 231 -12.82 -26.72 6.40
C GLY A 231 -13.39 -26.97 7.79
N ALA A 232 -14.67 -27.33 7.82
CA ALA A 232 -15.34 -27.94 8.96
C ALA A 232 -14.44 -29.05 9.53
N GLY A 233 -13.95 -28.84 10.74
CA GLY A 233 -12.99 -29.73 11.39
C GLY A 233 -13.10 -29.65 12.91
N VAL A 234 -14.31 -29.69 13.45
CA VAL A 234 -14.50 -30.10 14.86
C VAL A 234 -14.86 -31.58 14.87
N GLY A 235 -13.83 -32.40 14.70
CA GLY A 235 -13.81 -33.75 15.23
C GLY A 235 -13.35 -33.66 16.68
N ALA A 236 -14.30 -33.62 17.62
CA ALA A 236 -14.10 -34.02 19.00
C ALA A 236 -15.28 -34.98 19.30
N GLY A 237 -15.06 -36.27 19.47
CA GLY A 237 -14.13 -36.81 20.45
C GLY A 237 -14.96 -37.21 21.65
N ALA A 238 -15.33 -38.49 21.69
CA ALA A 238 -16.15 -39.11 22.72
C ALA A 238 -15.58 -38.89 24.12
N HIS A 239 -16.46 -38.57 25.08
CA HIS A 239 -16.38 -39.06 26.46
C HIS A 239 -17.64 -38.69 27.25
N GLY A 240 -18.12 -39.63 28.07
CA GLY A 240 -19.04 -39.34 29.17
C GLY A 240 -20.11 -40.40 29.35
N GLY A 241 -19.75 -41.56 29.92
CA GLY A 241 -20.75 -42.46 30.49
C GLY A 241 -21.45 -41.81 31.68
N ALA A 242 -22.76 -42.04 31.79
CA ALA A 242 -23.48 -41.93 33.05
C ALA A 242 -24.64 -42.94 33.06
N ASN A 243 -24.51 -43.84 34.02
CA ASN A 243 -25.47 -44.78 34.56
C ASN A 243 -26.77 -44.08 35.03
N ALA A 244 -27.96 -44.60 34.73
CA ALA A 244 -29.11 -44.61 35.64
C ALA A 244 -30.31 -45.39 35.06
N ALA A 245 -30.76 -46.39 35.82
CA ALA A 245 -32.02 -47.08 35.67
C ALA A 245 -33.25 -46.16 35.87
N ARG A 246 -34.35 -46.50 35.18
CA ARG A 246 -35.75 -46.57 35.70
C ARG A 246 -36.76 -46.71 34.55
N LEU A 247 -37.18 -47.94 34.27
CA LEU A 247 -38.53 -48.52 34.44
C LEU A 247 -38.60 -49.83 33.64
#